data_AF-A0A0R1VY23-F1
#
_entry.id   AF-A0A0R1VY23-F1
#
_cell.length_a   1.000
_cell.length_b   1.000
_cell.length_c   1.000
_cell.angle_alpha   90.00
_cell.angle_beta   90.00
_cell.angle_gamma   90.00
#
_symmetry.space_group_name_H-M   'P 1'
#
loop_
_entity.id
_entity.type
_entity.pdbx_description
1 polymer ?
#
loop_
_entity_poly.entity_id
_entity_poly.type
_entity_poly.pdbx_seq_one_letter_code
_entity_poly.pdbx_strand_id
1 'polypeptide(L)'
;MLEVQGSPAETQAKYKKIIEYGNKLGYQTFLDVSPQLFDQLGIDYSDLKFFAEAGAAGIRLDQAFDGATEAMLSYNSYGLIIELNMSNNVDYLNNIISYQANTPFIYGCHNFYPQRGTALPYDFFIECSERFKKFGIHTAAFVSSQVGKIGPWNVEDGLPTLEQDRDLPIDVQAMHLFASGLIDDVIIGNAYASEEELKALSQVNRYQLMLHVDYVKQISDIEKTIVEKPQHFRRGDMNEIVIRSTMPRVTYKNIPNPLHDNSEEFQRGDVLIGNDNFGIYKNELQIVLKPHKEPRKNKIGRIAKDELFLLDFIKPWTKFKLTSK
;
A
#
# COMPACT_ATOMS: atom_id res chain seq x y z
N MET A 1 -4.39 20.15 1.29
CA MET A 1 -5.39 20.99 1.98
C MET A 1 -5.58 22.28 1.20
N LEU A 2 -6.83 22.73 1.02
CA LEU A 2 -7.10 24.04 0.44
C LEU A 2 -7.08 25.09 1.55
N GLU A 3 -6.20 26.08 1.44
CA GLU A 3 -6.14 27.22 2.36
C GLU A 3 -6.48 28.51 1.62
N VAL A 4 -7.38 29.30 2.18
CA VAL A 4 -7.69 30.64 1.65
C VAL A 4 -6.60 31.60 2.12
N GLN A 5 -5.76 32.04 1.18
CA GLN A 5 -4.78 33.10 1.40
C GLN A 5 -5.14 34.28 0.50
N GLY A 6 -5.59 35.38 1.10
CA GLY A 6 -6.10 36.54 0.36
C GLY A 6 -7.57 36.37 -0.02
N SER A 7 -7.95 36.75 -1.24
CA SER A 7 -9.34 36.61 -1.71
C SER A 7 -9.65 35.19 -2.23
N PRO A 8 -10.92 34.77 -2.24
CA PRO A 8 -11.36 33.53 -2.88
C PRO A 8 -10.90 33.40 -4.34
N ALA A 9 -10.91 34.51 -5.09
CA ALA A 9 -10.51 34.54 -6.50
C ALA A 9 -8.99 34.31 -6.69
N GLU A 10 -8.15 34.90 -5.84
CA GLU A 10 -6.71 34.67 -5.87
C GLU A 10 -6.36 33.22 -5.49
N THR A 11 -7.05 32.69 -4.48
CA THR A 11 -6.93 31.29 -4.07
C THR A 11 -7.31 30.37 -5.22
N GLN A 12 -8.46 30.58 -5.85
CA GLN A 12 -8.92 29.80 -7.00
C GLN A 12 -7.91 29.84 -8.15
N ALA A 13 -7.39 31.03 -8.51
CA ALA A 13 -6.43 31.18 -9.59
C ALA A 13 -5.10 30.43 -9.33
N LYS A 14 -4.61 30.47 -8.08
CA LYS A 14 -3.40 29.74 -7.66
C LYS A 14 -3.60 28.23 -7.79
N TYR A 15 -4.65 27.68 -7.17
CA TYR A 15 -4.91 26.24 -7.20
C TYR A 15 -5.24 25.76 -8.62
N LYS A 16 -6.02 26.51 -9.39
CA LYS A 16 -6.34 26.20 -10.79
C LYS A 16 -5.08 25.99 -11.63
N LYS A 17 -4.08 26.86 -11.51
CA LYS A 17 -2.82 26.72 -12.27
C LYS A 17 -2.08 25.42 -11.94
N ILE A 18 -2.06 25.02 -10.66
CA ILE A 18 -1.42 23.79 -10.19
C ILE A 18 -2.19 22.56 -10.68
N ILE A 19 -3.51 22.58 -10.50
CA ILE A 19 -4.41 21.49 -10.91
C ILE A 19 -4.40 21.31 -12.42
N GLU A 20 -4.45 22.38 -13.21
CA GLU A 20 -4.35 22.31 -14.68
C GLU A 20 -3.02 21.69 -15.14
N TYR A 21 -1.92 21.97 -14.44
CA TYR A 21 -0.65 21.33 -14.73
C TYR A 21 -0.68 19.83 -14.41
N GLY A 22 -1.23 19.44 -13.26
CA GLY A 22 -1.44 18.04 -12.88
C GLY A 22 -2.34 17.29 -13.87
N ASN A 23 -3.46 17.90 -14.27
CA ASN A 23 -4.40 17.34 -15.23
C ASN A 23 -3.74 17.08 -16.60
N LYS A 24 -2.84 17.97 -17.06
CA LYS A 24 -2.06 17.75 -18.30
C LYS A 24 -1.13 16.55 -18.22
N LEU A 25 -0.70 16.16 -17.02
CA LEU A 25 0.11 14.96 -16.76
C LEU A 25 -0.76 13.72 -16.47
N GLY A 26 -2.09 13.86 -16.45
CA GLY A 26 -3.03 12.77 -16.17
C GLY A 26 -3.26 12.49 -14.68
N TYR A 27 -2.84 13.39 -13.79
CA TYR A 27 -3.13 13.26 -12.35
C TYR A 27 -4.56 13.68 -12.02
N GLN A 28 -5.16 12.97 -11.06
CA GLN A 28 -6.41 13.38 -10.43
C GLN A 28 -6.07 14.17 -9.16
N THR A 29 -6.65 15.37 -9.02
CA THR A 29 -6.46 16.18 -7.82
C THR A 29 -7.74 16.19 -6.99
N PHE A 30 -7.62 15.81 -5.72
CA PHE A 30 -8.66 15.89 -4.73
C PHE A 30 -8.39 17.07 -3.80
N LEU A 31 -9.40 17.92 -3.59
CA LEU A 31 -9.29 19.06 -2.68
C LEU A 31 -9.92 18.69 -1.35
N ASP A 32 -9.07 18.65 -0.31
CA ASP A 32 -9.50 18.50 1.07
C ASP A 32 -10.09 19.79 1.59
N VAL A 33 -11.38 19.73 1.95
CA VAL A 33 -12.20 20.87 2.31
C VAL A 33 -12.77 20.69 3.72
N SER A 34 -12.49 21.67 4.59
CA SER A 34 -13.11 21.73 5.91
C SER A 34 -14.47 22.44 5.82
N PRO A 35 -15.42 22.17 6.72
CA PRO A 35 -16.70 22.89 6.74
C PRO A 35 -16.55 24.42 6.83
N GLN A 36 -15.55 24.88 7.58
CA GLN A 36 -15.24 26.31 7.75
C GLN A 36 -14.84 26.98 6.43
N LEU A 37 -14.26 26.20 5.51
CA LEU A 37 -13.85 26.69 4.19
C LEU A 37 -15.07 27.02 3.32
N PHE A 38 -16.18 26.27 3.42
CA PHE A 38 -17.41 26.58 2.71
C PHE A 38 -17.98 27.94 3.15
N ASP A 39 -18.00 28.20 4.46
CA ASP A 39 -18.42 29.49 5.01
C ASP A 39 -17.51 30.64 4.56
N GLN A 40 -16.19 30.44 4.57
CA GLN A 40 -15.21 31.45 4.15
C GLN A 40 -15.27 31.77 2.66
N LEU A 41 -15.56 30.77 1.83
CA LEU A 41 -15.72 30.95 0.38
C LEU A 41 -17.11 31.46 0.02
N GLY A 42 -18.07 31.46 0.96
CA GLY A 42 -19.47 31.80 0.72
C GLY A 42 -20.15 30.82 -0.24
N ILE A 43 -19.73 29.55 -0.22
CA ILE A 43 -20.19 28.50 -1.12
C ILE A 43 -21.17 27.61 -0.36
N ASP A 44 -22.35 27.40 -0.92
CA ASP A 44 -23.30 26.41 -0.42
C ASP A 44 -22.77 24.99 -0.70
N TYR A 45 -22.93 24.06 0.24
CA TYR A 45 -22.50 22.68 0.06
C TYR A 45 -23.08 22.03 -1.21
N SER A 46 -24.26 22.46 -1.65
CA SER A 46 -24.90 21.99 -2.88
C SER A 46 -24.30 22.56 -4.17
N ASP A 47 -23.48 23.61 -4.11
CA ASP A 47 -22.84 24.23 -5.27
C ASP A 47 -21.33 23.98 -5.30
N LEU A 48 -20.94 22.88 -5.93
CA LEU A 48 -19.53 22.50 -6.08
C LEU A 48 -18.82 23.17 -7.27
N LYS A 49 -19.43 24.19 -7.89
CA LYS A 49 -18.90 24.85 -9.09
C LYS A 49 -17.48 25.37 -8.93
N PHE A 50 -17.15 25.92 -7.76
CA PHE A 50 -15.81 26.44 -7.47
C PHE A 50 -14.72 25.38 -7.69
N PHE A 51 -14.95 24.16 -7.19
CA PHE A 51 -14.00 23.04 -7.30
C PHE A 51 -13.92 22.52 -8.74
N ALA A 52 -15.08 22.45 -9.43
CA ALA A 52 -15.15 22.08 -10.83
C ALA A 52 -14.39 23.07 -11.74
N GLU A 53 -14.57 24.39 -11.53
CA GLU A 53 -13.89 25.44 -12.30
C GLU A 53 -12.40 25.54 -12.02
N ALA A 54 -11.96 25.09 -10.84
CA ALA A 54 -10.56 24.90 -10.50
C ALA A 54 -9.95 23.66 -11.21
N GLY A 55 -10.80 22.77 -11.75
CA GLY A 55 -10.40 21.57 -12.49
C GLY A 55 -10.14 20.35 -11.61
N ALA A 56 -10.64 20.33 -10.36
CA ALA A 56 -10.47 19.20 -9.46
C ALA A 56 -11.20 17.95 -9.98
N ALA A 57 -10.68 16.76 -9.64
CA ALA A 57 -11.34 15.49 -9.91
C ALA A 57 -12.41 15.17 -8.85
N GLY A 58 -12.19 15.65 -7.62
CA GLY A 58 -13.08 15.43 -6.50
C GLY A 58 -12.77 16.32 -5.30
N ILE A 59 -13.61 16.20 -4.29
CA ILE A 59 -13.46 16.85 -2.99
C ILE A 59 -13.44 15.81 -1.90
N ARG A 60 -12.65 16.05 -0.85
CA ARG A 60 -12.61 15.21 0.35
C ARG A 60 -13.36 15.89 1.47
N LEU A 61 -14.33 15.18 2.04
CA LEU A 61 -15.14 15.65 3.16
C LEU A 61 -14.44 15.25 4.46
N ASP A 62 -13.78 16.20 5.12
CA ASP A 62 -13.05 15.93 6.37
C ASP A 62 -13.98 15.59 7.54
N GLN A 63 -15.22 16.07 7.51
CA GLN A 63 -16.25 15.78 8.52
C GLN A 63 -17.44 15.03 7.92
N ALA A 64 -18.03 14.14 8.73
CA ALA A 64 -19.27 13.45 8.40
C ALA A 64 -20.48 14.37 8.56
N PHE A 65 -21.43 14.27 7.63
CA PHE A 65 -22.76 14.88 7.71
C PHE A 65 -23.79 13.81 8.13
N ASP A 66 -25.03 13.94 7.64
CA ASP A 66 -26.17 13.09 8.02
C ASP A 66 -26.35 11.84 7.13
N GLY A 67 -25.46 11.63 6.16
CA GLY A 67 -25.49 10.55 5.18
C GLY A 67 -26.32 10.88 3.94
N ALA A 68 -27.45 11.58 4.11
CA ALA A 68 -28.30 12.01 3.01
C ALA A 68 -27.64 13.11 2.17
N THR A 69 -26.90 14.01 2.84
CA THR A 69 -26.14 15.09 2.20
C THR A 69 -25.09 14.52 1.26
N GLU A 70 -24.26 13.58 1.71
CA GLU A 70 -23.20 12.95 0.92
C GLU A 70 -23.79 12.14 -0.24
N ALA A 71 -24.90 11.43 0.01
CA ALA A 71 -25.62 10.74 -1.04
C ALA A 71 -26.09 11.71 -2.13
N MET A 72 -26.64 12.87 -1.77
CA MET A 72 -27.04 13.90 -2.74
C MET A 72 -25.83 14.49 -3.48
N LEU A 73 -24.73 14.79 -2.77
CA LEU A 73 -23.51 15.34 -3.37
C LEU A 73 -22.90 14.41 -4.43
N SER A 74 -23.05 13.09 -4.29
CA SER A 74 -22.60 12.12 -5.30
C SER A 74 -23.33 12.22 -6.66
N TYR A 75 -24.44 12.98 -6.73
CA TYR A 75 -25.16 13.31 -7.96
C TYR A 75 -24.88 14.72 -8.48
N ASN A 76 -23.85 15.40 -7.97
CA ASN A 76 -23.50 16.74 -8.44
C ASN A 76 -23.34 16.78 -9.98
N SER A 77 -23.80 17.87 -10.60
CA SER A 77 -23.86 18.02 -12.05
C SER A 77 -22.49 18.19 -12.72
N TYR A 78 -21.42 18.33 -11.93
CA TYR A 78 -20.05 18.50 -12.40
C TYR A 78 -19.29 17.18 -12.54
N GLY A 79 -19.84 16.07 -12.03
CA GLY A 79 -19.17 14.78 -12.02
C GLY A 79 -17.96 14.71 -11.08
N LEU A 80 -17.95 15.54 -10.04
CA LEU A 80 -16.90 15.50 -9.01
C LEU A 80 -17.06 14.25 -8.14
N ILE A 81 -15.95 13.60 -7.84
CA ILE A 81 -15.90 12.49 -6.88
C ILE A 81 -15.99 13.05 -5.46
N ILE A 82 -16.79 12.39 -4.61
CA ILE A 82 -16.92 12.69 -3.19
C ILE A 82 -16.09 11.66 -2.43
N GLU A 83 -14.94 12.10 -1.89
CA GLU A 83 -14.05 11.28 -1.10
C GLU A 83 -14.40 11.38 0.39
N LEU A 84 -14.68 10.23 1.01
CA LEU A 84 -15.07 10.11 2.40
C LEU A 84 -13.88 9.68 3.26
N ASN A 85 -13.90 10.08 4.53
CA ASN A 85 -12.92 9.61 5.50
C ASN A 85 -13.13 8.12 5.83
N MET A 86 -12.14 7.29 5.47
CA MET A 86 -12.17 5.84 5.76
C MET A 86 -11.69 5.47 7.15
N SER A 87 -11.05 6.38 7.89
CA SER A 87 -10.40 6.06 9.16
C SER A 87 -11.34 5.94 10.36
N ASN A 88 -12.65 5.89 10.14
CA ASN A 88 -13.64 5.78 11.21
C ASN A 88 -14.44 4.48 11.09
N ASN A 89 -14.34 3.61 12.10
CA ASN A 89 -15.03 2.31 12.12
C ASN A 89 -16.46 2.43 12.68
N VAL A 90 -17.28 3.27 12.07
CA VAL A 90 -18.69 3.46 12.42
C VAL A 90 -19.57 3.20 11.19
N ASP A 91 -20.88 3.05 11.40
CA ASP A 91 -21.82 2.68 10.32
C ASP A 91 -22.21 3.83 9.38
N TYR A 92 -21.28 4.74 9.16
CA TYR A 92 -21.46 5.96 8.37
C TYR A 92 -21.66 5.67 6.88
N LEU A 93 -20.82 4.81 6.28
CA LEU A 93 -20.95 4.45 4.87
C LEU A 93 -22.28 3.75 4.58
N ASN A 94 -22.72 2.82 5.44
CA ASN A 94 -24.01 2.15 5.27
C ASN A 94 -25.18 3.14 5.29
N ASN A 95 -25.12 4.15 6.16
CA ASN A 95 -26.12 5.21 6.20
C ASN A 95 -26.18 5.96 4.85
N ILE A 96 -25.03 6.39 4.32
CA ILE A 96 -24.94 7.05 3.00
C ILE A 96 -25.51 6.17 1.87
N ILE A 97 -25.10 4.90 1.82
CA ILE A 97 -25.58 3.95 0.79
C ILE A 97 -27.08 3.70 0.91
N SER A 98 -27.65 3.72 2.13
CA SER A 98 -29.10 3.53 2.33
C SER A 98 -29.94 4.65 1.70
N TYR A 99 -29.39 5.86 1.57
CA TYR A 99 -29.97 6.98 0.84
C TYR A 99 -29.77 6.92 -0.69
N GLN A 100 -29.32 5.76 -1.23
CA GLN A 100 -29.10 5.54 -2.67
C GLN A 100 -28.01 6.44 -3.26
N ALA A 101 -26.89 6.60 -2.56
CA ALA A 101 -25.74 7.33 -3.10
C ALA A 101 -25.23 6.72 -4.43
N ASN A 102 -24.79 7.59 -5.34
CA ASN A 102 -24.16 7.23 -6.61
C ASN A 102 -22.76 6.66 -6.38
N THR A 103 -22.69 5.36 -6.06
CA THR A 103 -21.47 4.68 -5.59
C THR A 103 -20.24 4.87 -6.49
N PRO A 104 -20.33 4.90 -7.83
CA PRO A 104 -19.18 5.20 -8.69
C PRO A 104 -18.49 6.55 -8.45
N PHE A 105 -19.17 7.51 -7.81
CA PHE A 105 -18.64 8.83 -7.45
C PHE A 105 -18.35 8.96 -5.94
N ILE A 106 -18.36 7.85 -5.21
CA ILE A 106 -17.96 7.80 -3.80
C ILE A 106 -16.60 7.10 -3.73
N TYR A 107 -15.59 7.81 -3.23
CA TYR A 107 -14.28 7.26 -2.93
C TYR A 107 -14.07 7.26 -1.42
N GLY A 108 -13.14 6.44 -0.95
CA GLY A 108 -12.68 6.48 0.42
C GLY A 108 -11.18 6.79 0.48
N CYS A 109 -10.77 7.64 1.42
CA CYS A 109 -9.37 7.85 1.74
C CYS A 109 -9.16 7.90 3.25
N HIS A 110 -8.20 7.11 3.73
CA HIS A 110 -7.79 7.15 5.12
C HIS A 110 -7.14 8.49 5.49
N ASN A 111 -7.25 8.90 6.75
CA ASN A 111 -6.39 9.93 7.31
C ASN A 111 -4.91 9.52 7.33
N PHE A 112 -4.04 10.53 7.32
CA PHE A 112 -2.66 10.44 7.80
C PHE A 112 -2.56 11.01 9.22
N TYR A 113 -1.48 10.68 9.93
CA TYR A 113 -1.33 11.02 11.34
C TYR A 113 0.06 11.64 11.63
N PRO A 114 0.14 12.98 11.76
CA PRO A 114 1.39 13.71 11.96
C PRO A 114 2.07 13.45 13.30
N GLN A 115 1.32 13.08 14.33
CA GLN A 115 1.83 12.83 15.67
C GLN A 115 2.21 11.36 15.82
N ARG A 116 3.47 11.08 16.15
CA ARG A 116 3.93 9.71 16.44
C ARG A 116 3.08 9.04 17.52
N GLY A 117 2.78 7.76 17.32
CA GLY A 117 1.98 6.94 18.21
C GLY A 117 0.46 7.13 18.07
N THR A 118 -0.01 7.84 17.04
CA THR A 118 -1.45 8.10 16.82
C THR A 118 -1.99 7.58 15.49
N ALA A 119 -1.14 7.07 14.59
CA ALA A 119 -1.62 6.41 13.39
C ALA A 119 -2.32 5.08 13.70
N LEU A 120 -3.06 4.56 12.72
CA LEU A 120 -3.94 3.43 12.97
C LEU A 120 -3.15 2.15 13.32
N PRO A 121 -3.63 1.35 14.28
CA PRO A 121 -3.20 -0.03 14.41
C PRO A 121 -3.77 -0.86 13.25
N TYR A 122 -3.08 -1.94 12.90
CA TYR A 122 -3.38 -2.72 11.71
C TYR A 122 -4.79 -3.31 11.68
N ASP A 123 -5.22 -3.96 12.77
CA ASP A 123 -6.53 -4.62 12.81
C ASP A 123 -7.67 -3.62 12.63
N PHE A 124 -7.57 -2.44 13.25
CA PHE A 124 -8.56 -1.37 13.06
C PHE A 124 -8.55 -0.80 11.64
N PHE A 125 -7.37 -0.67 11.03
CA PHE A 125 -7.26 -0.30 9.62
C PHE A 125 -7.99 -1.31 8.72
N ILE A 126 -7.78 -2.62 8.92
CA ILE A 126 -8.48 -3.66 8.16
C ILE A 126 -9.99 -3.56 8.30
N GLU A 127 -10.51 -3.44 9.52
CA GLU A 127 -11.96 -3.30 9.76
C GLU A 127 -12.55 -2.08 9.05
N CYS A 128 -11.84 -0.95 9.07
CA CYS A 128 -12.20 0.26 8.35
C CYS A 128 -12.20 0.07 6.83
N SER A 129 -11.13 -0.49 6.25
CA SER A 129 -10.99 -0.62 4.80
C SER A 129 -11.96 -1.66 4.21
N GLU A 130 -12.23 -2.76 4.93
CA GLU A 130 -13.19 -3.79 4.52
C GLU A 130 -14.61 -3.24 4.34
N ARG A 131 -15.02 -2.25 5.15
CA ARG A 131 -16.33 -1.59 5.01
C ARG A 131 -16.52 -0.98 3.63
N PHE A 132 -15.50 -0.28 3.12
CA PHE A 132 -15.54 0.36 1.80
C PHE A 132 -15.42 -0.68 0.68
N LYS A 133 -14.47 -1.62 0.82
CA LYS A 133 -14.26 -2.69 -0.16
C LYS A 133 -15.48 -3.59 -0.36
N LYS A 134 -16.28 -3.82 0.68
CA LYS A 134 -17.54 -4.58 0.60
C LYS A 134 -18.53 -4.00 -0.42
N PHE A 135 -18.51 -2.69 -0.64
CA PHE A 135 -19.35 -2.00 -1.63
C PHE A 135 -18.64 -1.77 -2.97
N GLY A 136 -17.42 -2.27 -3.15
CA GLY A 136 -16.62 -2.04 -4.35
C GLY A 136 -16.20 -0.57 -4.52
N ILE A 137 -16.18 0.20 -3.42
CA ILE A 137 -15.73 1.59 -3.44
C ILE A 137 -14.20 1.63 -3.57
N HIS A 138 -13.72 2.60 -4.34
CA HIS A 138 -12.29 2.88 -4.53
C HIS A 138 -11.67 3.45 -3.25
N THR A 139 -10.47 2.99 -2.90
CA THR A 139 -9.86 3.19 -1.57
C THR A 139 -8.43 3.71 -1.66
N ALA A 140 -8.09 4.64 -0.77
CA ALA A 140 -6.76 5.23 -0.69
C ALA A 140 -6.21 5.28 0.74
N ALA A 141 -4.88 5.21 0.88
CA ALA A 141 -4.18 5.39 2.15
C ALA A 141 -2.81 6.07 1.94
N PHE A 142 -2.26 6.60 3.04
CA PHE A 142 -1.04 7.40 3.02
C PHE A 142 0.20 6.62 3.48
N VAL A 143 1.30 6.85 2.76
CA VAL A 143 2.67 6.51 3.17
C VAL A 143 3.43 7.79 3.50
N SER A 144 4.48 7.67 4.32
CA SER A 144 5.35 8.79 4.67
C SER A 144 6.70 8.67 3.97
N SER A 145 7.07 9.72 3.22
CA SER A 145 8.46 9.94 2.82
C SER A 145 9.33 10.16 4.06
N GLN A 146 10.55 9.64 4.00
CA GLN A 146 11.59 9.81 5.01
C GLN A 146 12.43 11.08 4.75
N VAL A 147 12.26 11.73 3.60
CA VAL A 147 12.98 12.94 3.18
C VAL A 147 12.09 14.19 3.22
N GLY A 148 10.81 14.04 2.88
CA GLY A 148 9.82 15.12 2.86
C GLY A 148 9.64 15.78 4.23
N LYS A 149 9.49 17.11 4.23
CA LYS A 149 9.43 17.96 5.45
C LYS A 149 8.30 18.99 5.42
N ILE A 150 7.38 18.83 4.48
CA ILE A 150 6.25 19.72 4.27
C ILE A 150 4.99 18.90 4.51
N GLY A 151 4.41 19.11 5.69
CA GLY A 151 3.07 18.70 6.04
C GLY A 151 2.12 19.90 6.17
N PRO A 152 0.85 19.65 6.50
CA PRO A 152 -0.14 20.71 6.71
C PRO A 152 0.05 21.49 8.02
N TRP A 153 0.78 20.93 9.00
CA TRP A 153 0.93 21.50 10.34
C TRP A 153 2.39 21.65 10.75
N ASN A 154 2.64 22.37 11.85
CA ASN A 154 3.98 22.58 12.41
C ASN A 154 4.56 21.36 13.15
N VAL A 155 3.76 20.31 13.35
CA VAL A 155 4.18 19.01 13.91
C VAL A 155 4.14 17.98 12.79
N GLU A 156 5.27 17.32 12.53
CA GLU A 156 5.41 16.38 11.43
C GLU A 156 6.42 15.27 11.79
N ASP A 157 5.95 14.21 12.45
CA ASP A 157 6.73 12.98 12.70
C ASP A 157 6.54 11.96 11.55
N GLY A 158 6.38 12.46 10.32
CA GLY A 158 5.89 11.73 9.16
C GLY A 158 4.36 11.67 9.07
N LEU A 159 3.84 11.39 7.88
CA LEU A 159 2.39 11.40 7.57
C LEU A 159 1.85 10.04 7.05
N PRO A 160 2.07 8.91 7.76
CA PRO A 160 1.51 7.62 7.35
C PRO A 160 0.06 7.45 7.84
N THR A 161 -0.67 6.50 7.23
CA THR A 161 -1.95 5.99 7.75
C THR A 161 -1.76 4.96 8.86
N LEU A 162 -0.77 4.07 8.74
CA LEU A 162 -0.48 3.00 9.70
C LEU A 162 0.73 3.34 10.58
N GLU A 163 0.64 3.10 11.89
CA GLU A 163 1.73 3.47 12.81
C GLU A 163 2.98 2.61 12.61
N GLN A 164 2.80 1.32 12.32
CA GLN A 164 3.91 0.39 12.08
C GLN A 164 4.70 0.71 10.79
N ASP A 165 4.14 1.56 9.92
CA ASP A 165 4.76 1.93 8.64
C ASP A 165 5.62 3.20 8.74
N ARG A 166 5.49 3.98 9.82
CA ARG A 166 6.04 5.34 9.95
C ARG A 166 7.52 5.48 9.59
N ASP A 167 8.33 4.53 10.08
CA ASP A 167 9.78 4.55 9.92
C ASP A 167 10.29 3.52 8.89
N LEU A 168 9.39 2.86 8.16
CA LEU A 168 9.76 1.92 7.11
C LEU A 168 10.18 2.67 5.84
N PRO A 169 11.03 2.06 4.98
CA PRO A 169 11.22 2.58 3.63
C PRO A 169 9.89 2.73 2.89
N ILE A 170 9.77 3.81 2.12
CA ILE A 170 8.48 4.22 1.52
C ILE A 170 7.88 3.15 0.59
N ASP A 171 8.73 2.40 -0.11
CA ASP A 171 8.36 1.27 -0.96
C ASP A 171 7.84 0.08 -0.13
N VAL A 172 8.43 -0.19 1.03
CA VAL A 172 7.94 -1.21 1.98
C VAL A 172 6.57 -0.84 2.55
N GLN A 173 6.34 0.44 2.87
CA GLN A 173 5.02 0.93 3.28
C GLN A 173 3.97 0.70 2.17
N ALA A 174 4.30 1.04 0.92
CA ALA A 174 3.40 0.81 -0.21
C ALA A 174 3.15 -0.68 -0.47
N MET A 175 4.18 -1.53 -0.40
CA MET A 175 4.04 -2.98 -0.50
C MET A 175 3.09 -3.53 0.56
N HIS A 176 3.17 -3.02 1.79
CA HIS A 176 2.27 -3.41 2.87
C HIS A 176 0.82 -3.04 2.59
N LEU A 177 0.56 -1.80 2.19
CA LEU A 177 -0.79 -1.34 1.86
C LEU A 177 -1.39 -2.15 0.70
N PHE A 178 -0.64 -2.37 -0.38
CA PHE A 178 -1.13 -3.19 -1.50
C PHE A 178 -1.30 -4.67 -1.13
N ALA A 179 -0.42 -5.23 -0.30
CA ALA A 179 -0.51 -6.63 0.14
C ALA A 179 -1.77 -6.92 0.96
N SER A 180 -2.36 -5.91 1.61
CA SER A 180 -3.66 -6.05 2.29
C SER A 180 -4.78 -6.47 1.33
N GLY A 181 -4.68 -6.12 0.04
CA GLY A 181 -5.76 -6.27 -0.93
C GLY A 181 -6.94 -5.30 -0.72
N LEU A 182 -6.79 -4.32 0.17
CA LEU A 182 -7.86 -3.41 0.59
C LEU A 182 -7.64 -1.95 0.18
N ILE A 183 -6.51 -1.62 -0.43
CA ILE A 183 -6.15 -0.25 -0.86
C ILE A 183 -5.86 -0.24 -2.37
N ASP A 184 -6.46 0.70 -3.09
CA ASP A 184 -6.27 0.88 -4.54
C ASP A 184 -5.18 1.92 -4.83
N ASP A 185 -5.17 3.02 -4.08
CA ASP A 185 -4.23 4.13 -4.23
C ASP A 185 -3.36 4.34 -2.99
N VAL A 186 -2.06 4.51 -3.23
CA VAL A 186 -1.08 4.88 -2.21
C VAL A 186 -0.61 6.31 -2.49
N ILE A 187 -0.76 7.18 -1.50
CA ILE A 187 -0.46 8.61 -1.60
C ILE A 187 0.66 8.96 -0.63
N ILE A 188 1.64 9.77 -1.06
CA ILE A 188 2.67 10.28 -0.14
C ILE A 188 2.07 11.45 0.66
N GLY A 189 2.00 11.32 1.98
CA GLY A 189 1.37 12.33 2.83
C GLY A 189 2.16 13.64 2.94
N ASN A 190 3.49 13.55 2.98
CA ASN A 190 4.41 14.68 3.11
C ASN A 190 5.18 14.99 1.82
N ALA A 191 5.62 16.25 1.68
CA ALA A 191 6.33 16.73 0.51
C ALA A 191 7.70 17.35 0.83
N TYR A 192 8.65 17.39 -0.09
CA TYR A 192 8.72 16.59 -1.31
C TYR A 192 9.50 15.31 -1.01
N ALA A 193 8.99 14.17 -1.48
CA ALA A 193 9.78 12.95 -1.54
C ALA A 193 11.00 13.14 -2.45
N SER A 194 12.09 12.42 -2.17
CA SER A 194 13.27 12.47 -3.04
C SER A 194 13.05 11.72 -4.35
N GLU A 195 13.88 11.97 -5.36
CA GLU A 195 13.82 11.23 -6.64
C GLU A 195 14.05 9.73 -6.41
N GLU A 196 14.91 9.36 -5.46
CA GLU A 196 15.17 7.98 -5.07
C GLU A 196 13.91 7.33 -4.48
N GLU A 197 13.18 8.02 -3.60
CA GLU A 197 11.92 7.54 -3.03
C GLU A 197 10.81 7.42 -4.08
N LEU A 198 10.68 8.41 -4.96
CA LEU A 198 9.70 8.38 -6.07
C LEU A 198 10.00 7.21 -7.01
N LYS A 199 11.27 6.99 -7.35
CA LYS A 199 11.69 5.85 -8.17
C LYS A 199 11.41 4.53 -7.48
N ALA A 200 11.72 4.39 -6.20
CA ALA A 200 11.45 3.17 -5.43
C ALA A 200 9.95 2.86 -5.41
N LEU A 201 9.10 3.84 -5.11
CA LEU A 201 7.63 3.70 -5.19
C LEU A 201 7.15 3.30 -6.58
N SER A 202 7.73 3.87 -7.65
CA SER A 202 7.34 3.56 -9.02
C SER A 202 7.59 2.11 -9.43
N GLN A 203 8.52 1.45 -8.73
CA GLN A 203 8.92 0.05 -8.98
C GLN A 203 8.09 -0.95 -8.17
N VAL A 204 7.30 -0.49 -7.19
CA VAL A 204 6.41 -1.36 -6.42
C VAL A 204 5.32 -1.93 -7.33
N ASN A 205 5.26 -3.26 -7.39
CA ASN A 205 4.18 -3.94 -8.09
C ASN A 205 2.91 -3.94 -7.24
N ARG A 206 1.93 -3.13 -7.66
CA ARG A 206 0.65 -2.95 -6.95
C ARG A 206 -0.21 -4.21 -6.87
N TYR A 207 0.02 -5.18 -7.76
CA TYR A 207 -0.86 -6.34 -7.95
C TYR A 207 -0.22 -7.66 -7.51
N GLN A 208 1.03 -7.63 -7.05
CA GLN A 208 1.75 -8.82 -6.63
C GLN A 208 2.88 -8.46 -5.68
N LEU A 209 2.92 -9.14 -4.52
CA LEU A 209 3.99 -8.97 -3.55
C LEU A 209 5.34 -9.42 -4.15
N MET A 210 6.31 -8.51 -4.10
CA MET A 210 7.71 -8.74 -4.48
C MET A 210 8.58 -8.51 -3.26
N LEU A 211 9.37 -9.50 -2.84
CA LEU A 211 10.25 -9.37 -1.67
C LEU A 211 11.72 -9.40 -2.10
N HIS A 212 12.55 -8.66 -1.36
CA HIS A 212 13.98 -8.60 -1.58
C HIS A 212 14.71 -9.66 -0.76
N VAL A 213 15.69 -10.31 -1.39
CA VAL A 213 16.53 -11.35 -0.79
C VAL A 213 17.97 -10.86 -0.69
N ASP A 214 18.48 -10.78 0.53
CA ASP A 214 19.89 -10.58 0.81
C ASP A 214 20.63 -11.92 0.69
N TYR A 215 21.38 -12.12 -0.38
CA TYR A 215 22.05 -13.39 -0.65
C TYR A 215 23.23 -13.68 0.28
N VAL A 216 23.45 -14.97 0.55
CA VAL A 216 24.72 -15.44 1.13
C VAL A 216 25.85 -15.34 0.10
N LYS A 217 27.10 -15.31 0.55
CA LYS A 217 28.25 -15.15 -0.34
C LYS A 217 28.44 -16.33 -1.30
N GLN A 218 28.03 -17.52 -0.88
CA GLN A 218 28.22 -18.80 -1.55
C GLN A 218 27.10 -19.15 -2.53
N ILE A 219 26.12 -18.26 -2.72
CA ILE A 219 24.97 -18.53 -3.59
C ILE A 219 25.42 -18.90 -5.01
N SER A 220 24.85 -19.97 -5.55
CA SER A 220 25.11 -20.44 -6.90
C SER A 220 24.23 -19.76 -7.96
N ASP A 221 24.62 -19.86 -9.24
CA ASP A 221 23.85 -19.29 -10.36
C ASP A 221 22.47 -19.94 -10.51
N ILE A 222 22.36 -21.24 -10.20
CA ILE A 222 21.07 -21.94 -10.22
C ILE A 222 20.17 -21.44 -9.09
N GLU A 223 20.71 -21.13 -7.91
CA GLU A 223 19.91 -20.62 -6.80
C GLU A 223 19.41 -19.20 -7.08
N LYS A 224 20.25 -18.31 -7.62
CA LYS A 224 19.80 -16.99 -8.12
C LYS A 224 18.69 -17.14 -9.16
N THR A 225 18.88 -18.06 -10.10
CA THR A 225 17.88 -18.36 -11.13
C THR A 225 16.55 -18.84 -10.52
N ILE A 226 16.60 -19.70 -9.51
CA ILE A 226 15.41 -20.20 -8.80
C ILE A 226 14.71 -19.09 -8.03
N VAL A 227 15.43 -18.12 -7.48
CA VAL A 227 14.85 -16.98 -6.75
C VAL A 227 14.17 -16.01 -7.72
N GLU A 228 14.85 -15.61 -8.80
CA GLU A 228 14.43 -14.43 -9.57
C GLU A 228 13.49 -14.75 -10.75
N LYS A 229 13.68 -15.90 -11.41
CA LYS A 229 12.94 -16.19 -12.66
C LYS A 229 11.52 -16.71 -12.44
N PRO A 230 11.26 -17.68 -11.53
CA PRO A 230 9.95 -18.30 -11.43
C PRO A 230 8.84 -17.33 -11.04
N GLN A 231 7.62 -17.64 -11.46
CA GLN A 231 6.43 -17.15 -10.76
C GLN A 231 6.22 -18.05 -9.54
N HIS A 232 6.61 -17.58 -8.36
CA HIS A 232 6.39 -18.36 -7.14
C HIS A 232 4.91 -18.30 -6.74
N PHE A 233 4.47 -19.39 -6.13
CA PHE A 233 3.26 -19.42 -5.32
C PHE A 233 3.50 -20.27 -4.09
N ARG A 234 2.80 -19.95 -2.98
CA ARG A 234 2.77 -20.82 -1.81
C ARG A 234 1.84 -21.99 -2.08
N ARG A 235 2.36 -23.21 -2.03
CA ARG A 235 1.55 -24.42 -2.19
C ARG A 235 0.41 -24.47 -1.15
N GLY A 236 -0.77 -24.90 -1.58
CA GLY A 236 -2.03 -24.79 -0.82
C GLY A 236 -2.12 -25.62 0.47
N ASP A 237 -1.59 -26.83 0.44
CA ASP A 237 -1.42 -27.71 1.60
C ASP A 237 -0.23 -27.19 2.45
N MET A 238 -0.52 -26.16 3.25
CA MET A 238 0.50 -25.46 4.02
C MET A 238 0.90 -26.20 5.29
N ASN A 239 2.09 -25.88 5.79
CA ASN A 239 2.46 -26.09 7.18
C ASN A 239 2.82 -24.74 7.81
N GLU A 240 3.02 -24.76 9.13
CA GLU A 240 3.39 -23.58 9.91
C GLU A 240 4.90 -23.26 9.91
N ILE A 241 5.73 -24.12 9.30
CA ILE A 241 7.19 -24.02 9.39
C ILE A 241 7.77 -23.26 8.20
N VAL A 242 7.20 -23.42 7.01
CA VAL A 242 7.73 -22.86 5.75
C VAL A 242 6.64 -22.45 4.75
N ILE A 243 6.93 -21.41 3.98
CA ILE A 243 6.31 -21.14 2.68
C ILE A 243 7.02 -22.02 1.66
N ARG A 244 6.27 -22.80 0.87
CA ARG A 244 6.85 -23.73 -0.11
C ARG A 244 6.51 -23.31 -1.53
N SER A 245 7.54 -23.06 -2.34
CA SER A 245 7.44 -22.91 -3.78
C SER A 245 7.92 -24.18 -4.48
N THR A 246 6.97 -24.99 -4.96
CA THR A 246 7.26 -26.39 -5.35
C THR A 246 7.52 -26.60 -6.83
N MET A 247 7.32 -25.60 -7.69
CA MET A 247 7.60 -25.74 -9.13
C MET A 247 9.09 -25.72 -9.49
N PRO A 248 9.96 -24.94 -8.81
CA PRO A 248 11.40 -24.97 -9.06
C PRO A 248 12.01 -26.38 -9.04
N ARG A 249 11.64 -27.24 -8.10
CA ARG A 249 12.12 -28.65 -8.07
C ARG A 249 11.73 -29.49 -9.29
N VAL A 250 10.66 -29.12 -10.00
CA VAL A 250 10.24 -29.81 -11.23
C VAL A 250 11.04 -29.26 -12.41
N THR A 251 11.09 -27.94 -12.53
CA THR A 251 11.78 -27.23 -13.62
C THR A 251 13.29 -27.50 -13.62
N TYR A 252 13.90 -27.50 -12.45
CA TYR A 252 15.36 -27.59 -12.29
C TYR A 252 15.81 -28.96 -11.75
N LYS A 253 14.97 -30.01 -11.83
CA LYS A 253 15.24 -31.34 -11.25
C LYS A 253 16.61 -31.94 -11.65
N ASN A 254 17.06 -31.66 -12.87
CA ASN A 254 18.28 -32.25 -13.45
C ASN A 254 19.52 -31.37 -13.26
N ILE A 255 19.36 -30.17 -12.68
CA ILE A 255 20.47 -29.26 -12.43
C ILE A 255 21.06 -29.57 -11.05
N PRO A 256 22.39 -29.75 -10.92
CA PRO A 256 23.04 -29.94 -9.63
C PRO A 256 22.84 -28.72 -8.72
N ASN A 257 22.71 -28.96 -7.43
CA ASN A 257 22.81 -27.92 -6.40
C ASN A 257 23.64 -28.45 -5.22
N PRO A 258 24.98 -28.28 -5.25
CA PRO A 258 25.88 -28.78 -4.23
C PRO A 258 25.58 -28.20 -2.84
N LEU A 259 26.01 -28.89 -1.80
CA LEU A 259 25.74 -28.50 -0.42
C LEU A 259 26.57 -27.28 -0.01
N HIS A 260 25.93 -26.30 0.64
CA HIS A 260 26.58 -25.22 1.38
C HIS A 260 25.59 -24.61 2.39
N ASP A 261 26.11 -23.94 3.43
CA ASP A 261 25.30 -23.17 4.41
C ASP A 261 24.06 -23.93 4.92
N ASN A 262 24.25 -25.21 5.28
CA ASN A 262 23.18 -26.17 5.55
C ASN A 262 23.25 -26.79 6.96
N SER A 263 24.19 -26.37 7.81
CA SER A 263 24.41 -26.96 9.14
C SER A 263 23.80 -26.15 10.29
N GLU A 264 23.43 -24.91 10.02
CA GLU A 264 22.84 -23.97 10.96
C GLU A 264 21.35 -24.24 11.25
N GLU A 265 20.85 -23.62 12.32
CA GLU A 265 19.42 -23.50 12.54
C GLU A 265 18.88 -22.33 11.72
N PHE A 266 17.99 -22.62 10.79
CA PHE A 266 17.37 -21.61 9.95
C PHE A 266 16.37 -20.81 10.77
N GLN A 267 16.33 -19.51 10.53
CA GLN A 267 15.47 -18.57 11.25
C GLN A 267 14.37 -18.02 10.34
N ARG A 268 13.29 -17.50 10.91
CA ARG A 268 12.20 -16.87 10.13
C ARG A 268 12.77 -15.88 9.12
N GLY A 269 12.35 -15.95 7.87
CA GLY A 269 12.85 -15.13 6.77
C GLY A 269 14.04 -15.70 6.01
N ASP A 270 14.71 -16.76 6.50
CA ASP A 270 15.73 -17.43 5.70
C ASP A 270 15.10 -18.05 4.46
N VAL A 271 15.78 -17.90 3.32
CA VAL A 271 15.38 -18.49 2.04
C VAL A 271 16.26 -19.71 1.81
N LEU A 272 15.61 -20.86 1.60
CA LEU A 272 16.23 -22.17 1.51
C LEU A 272 15.96 -22.82 0.16
N ILE A 273 16.91 -23.58 -0.34
CA ILE A 273 16.74 -24.42 -1.53
C ILE A 273 17.20 -25.84 -1.23
N GLY A 274 16.42 -26.85 -1.60
CA GLY A 274 16.83 -28.25 -1.46
C GLY A 274 18.08 -28.56 -2.28
N ASN A 275 19.10 -29.15 -1.66
CA ASN A 275 20.38 -29.47 -2.31
C ASN A 275 20.39 -30.89 -2.91
N ASP A 276 21.53 -31.29 -3.46
CA ASP A 276 21.72 -32.58 -4.13
C ASP A 276 21.38 -33.80 -3.25
N ASN A 277 21.44 -33.67 -1.93
CA ASN A 277 21.10 -34.75 -1.00
C ASN A 277 19.59 -34.84 -0.69
N PHE A 278 18.73 -34.01 -1.31
CA PHE A 278 17.30 -33.97 -1.01
C PHE A 278 16.39 -34.73 -1.97
N GLY A 279 16.96 -35.58 -2.85
CA GLY A 279 16.19 -36.45 -3.74
C GLY A 279 15.12 -35.69 -4.54
N ILE A 280 13.85 -36.09 -4.41
CA ILE A 280 12.73 -35.46 -5.14
C ILE A 280 12.42 -34.00 -4.70
N TYR A 281 13.04 -33.52 -3.64
CA TYR A 281 12.89 -32.15 -3.14
C TYR A 281 14.08 -31.25 -3.51
N LYS A 282 15.08 -31.79 -4.24
CA LYS A 282 16.16 -30.99 -4.80
C LYS A 282 15.59 -29.82 -5.60
N ASN A 283 16.15 -28.63 -5.40
CA ASN A 283 15.76 -27.37 -6.00
C ASN A 283 14.36 -26.87 -5.61
N GLU A 284 13.72 -27.41 -4.56
CA GLU A 284 12.50 -26.79 -4.00
C GLU A 284 12.89 -25.55 -3.19
N LEU A 285 12.31 -24.40 -3.51
CA LEU A 285 12.51 -23.16 -2.75
C LEU A 285 11.53 -23.09 -1.58
N GLN A 286 12.04 -22.71 -0.41
CA GLN A 286 11.25 -22.49 0.79
C GLN A 286 11.66 -21.20 1.50
N ILE A 287 10.71 -20.54 2.16
CA ILE A 287 10.97 -19.41 3.06
C ILE A 287 10.57 -19.82 4.47
N VAL A 288 11.45 -19.64 5.43
CA VAL A 288 11.24 -20.09 6.81
C VAL A 288 10.26 -19.18 7.55
N LEU A 289 9.31 -19.80 8.26
CA LEU A 289 8.36 -19.12 9.15
C LEU A 289 8.63 -19.41 10.63
N LYS A 290 9.11 -20.63 10.94
CA LYS A 290 9.52 -21.05 12.30
C LYS A 290 10.92 -21.68 12.27
N PRO A 291 11.74 -21.45 13.32
CA PRO A 291 13.09 -22.00 13.37
C PRO A 291 13.13 -23.53 13.26
N HIS A 292 14.08 -24.07 12.48
CA HIS A 292 14.32 -25.50 12.35
C HIS A 292 15.68 -25.82 11.72
N LYS A 293 16.09 -27.10 11.76
CA LYS A 293 17.29 -27.61 11.09
C LYS A 293 16.92 -28.61 10.00
N GLU A 294 17.60 -28.55 8.86
CA GLU A 294 17.46 -29.53 7.78
C GLU A 294 18.73 -29.54 6.89
N PRO A 295 19.65 -30.50 7.07
CA PRO A 295 20.93 -30.51 6.36
C PRO A 295 20.83 -30.76 4.85
N ARG A 296 19.67 -31.17 4.34
CA ARG A 296 19.43 -31.36 2.91
C ARG A 296 18.96 -30.07 2.20
N LYS A 297 18.97 -28.92 2.88
CA LYS A 297 18.68 -27.61 2.29
C LYS A 297 19.87 -26.68 2.47
N ASN A 298 20.19 -25.92 1.45
CA ASN A 298 21.12 -24.80 1.54
C ASN A 298 20.34 -23.55 1.94
N LYS A 299 20.90 -22.73 2.83
CA LYS A 299 20.46 -21.33 2.96
C LYS A 299 21.10 -20.50 1.87
N ILE A 300 20.27 -19.83 1.07
CA ILE A 300 20.73 -19.03 -0.06
C ILE A 300 20.70 -17.53 0.22
N GLY A 301 20.01 -17.13 1.28
CA GLY A 301 19.84 -15.74 1.65
C GLY A 301 18.76 -15.56 2.70
N ARG A 302 18.34 -14.31 2.88
CA ARG A 302 17.33 -13.92 3.84
C ARG A 302 16.46 -12.81 3.27
N ILE A 303 15.17 -12.84 3.54
CA ILE A 303 14.27 -11.72 3.22
C ILE A 303 14.76 -10.47 3.96
N ALA A 304 14.76 -9.33 3.26
CA ALA A 304 15.17 -8.05 3.81
C ALA A 304 14.46 -7.79 5.16
N LYS A 305 15.21 -7.22 6.11
CA LYS A 305 14.79 -7.16 7.52
C LYS A 305 13.48 -6.39 7.72
N ASP A 306 13.35 -5.28 6.99
CA ASP A 306 12.18 -4.40 6.92
C ASP A 306 10.96 -5.08 6.28
N GLU A 307 11.15 -6.14 5.49
CA GLU A 307 10.07 -6.85 4.78
C GLU A 307 9.62 -8.14 5.47
N LEU A 308 10.26 -8.55 6.57
CA LEU A 308 9.98 -9.84 7.23
C LEU A 308 8.52 -10.04 7.65
N PHE A 309 7.82 -8.95 7.99
CA PHE A 309 6.41 -9.01 8.37
C PHE A 309 5.50 -9.26 7.16
N LEU A 310 5.93 -8.89 5.94
CA LEU A 310 5.17 -9.12 4.71
C LEU A 310 5.00 -10.61 4.38
N LEU A 311 5.79 -11.49 5.01
CA LEU A 311 5.61 -12.95 4.91
C LEU A 311 4.24 -13.42 5.39
N ASP A 312 3.60 -12.69 6.30
CA ASP A 312 2.27 -13.04 6.79
C ASP A 312 1.18 -12.87 5.73
N PHE A 313 1.45 -12.12 4.66
CA PHE A 313 0.55 -11.91 3.52
C PHE A 313 0.66 -13.01 2.46
N ILE A 314 1.68 -13.86 2.53
CA ILE A 314 1.83 -15.01 1.62
C ILE A 314 0.97 -16.17 2.15
N LYS A 315 -0.34 -16.06 1.94
CA LYS A 315 -1.34 -17.09 2.26
C LYS A 315 -1.24 -18.29 1.29
N PRO A 316 -1.91 -19.42 1.56
CA PRO A 316 -2.01 -20.54 0.60
C PRO A 316 -2.46 -20.04 -0.77
N TRP A 317 -1.78 -20.49 -1.82
CA TRP A 317 -2.01 -20.08 -3.22
C TRP A 317 -1.67 -18.64 -3.59
N THR A 318 -1.17 -17.81 -2.66
CA THR A 318 -0.65 -16.47 -2.97
C THR A 318 0.51 -16.59 -3.95
N LYS A 319 0.50 -15.74 -4.99
CA LYS A 319 1.60 -15.60 -5.96
C LYS A 319 2.50 -14.49 -5.48
N PHE A 320 3.80 -14.70 -5.56
CA PHE A 320 4.80 -13.71 -5.15
C PHE A 320 6.03 -13.80 -6.04
N LYS A 321 6.85 -12.76 -5.99
CA LYS A 321 8.18 -12.71 -6.62
C LYS A 321 9.24 -12.47 -5.58
N LEU A 322 10.45 -12.92 -5.90
CA LEU A 322 11.65 -12.61 -5.14
C LEU A 322 12.64 -11.95 -6.09
N THR A 323 13.41 -11.00 -5.58
CA THR A 323 14.50 -10.35 -6.32
C THR A 323 15.67 -10.09 -5.38
N SER A 324 16.88 -9.93 -5.91
CA SER A 324 17.96 -9.34 -5.13
C SER A 324 17.69 -7.86 -4.90
N LYS A 325 18.18 -7.33 -3.78
CA LYS A 325 18.24 -5.88 -3.54
C LYS A 325 19.31 -5.21 -4.40
#